data_AF-A0A1I6BR73-F1
#
_entry.id   AF-A0A1I6BR73-F1
#
_cell.length_a   1.000
_cell.length_b   1.000
_cell.length_c   1.000
_cell.angle_alpha   90.00
_cell.angle_beta   90.00
_cell.angle_gamma   90.00
#
_symmetry.space_group_name_H-M   'P 1'
#
loop_
_entity.id
_entity.type
_entity.pdbx_description
1 polymer ?
#
loop_
_entity_poly.entity_id
_entity_poly.type
_entity_poly.pdbx_seq_one_letter_code
_entity_poly.pdbx_strand_id
1 'polypeptide(L)'
;MVIIIVTANTGGNKLKKKIVFIPLIIILVVAYGVYWAFFDMNRLPKGDYQTRADSPDGTYTVKAYVSNGGATTDYAVRGELIFNKENRRAKNIYWNYHEEYAQIEWKDEDTVVINGHELTVPQDTYDFRRD
;
A
#
# COMPACT_ATOMS: atom_id res chain seq x y z
N MET A 1 45.43 -50.78 -31.58
CA MET A 1 45.51 -49.30 -31.69
C MET A 1 44.09 -48.78 -31.90
N VAL A 2 43.35 -48.57 -30.81
CA VAL A 2 43.02 -47.28 -30.14
C VAL A 2 41.87 -46.51 -30.82
N ILE A 3 40.69 -46.51 -30.16
CA ILE A 3 39.75 -45.43 -29.75
C ILE A 3 39.58 -44.24 -30.77
N ILE A 4 38.40 -43.71 -31.15
CA ILE A 4 37.40 -42.96 -30.35
C ILE A 4 36.11 -42.70 -31.15
N ILE A 5 34.96 -42.89 -30.48
CA ILE A 5 33.64 -42.33 -30.80
C ILE A 5 33.65 -40.83 -30.47
N VAL A 6 33.33 -39.93 -31.41
CA VAL A 6 32.85 -38.59 -31.05
C VAL A 6 31.51 -38.31 -31.72
N THR A 7 30.51 -38.37 -30.87
CA THR A 7 29.13 -37.90 -30.95
C THR A 7 29.00 -36.53 -31.61
N ALA A 8 28.15 -36.40 -32.64
CA ALA A 8 27.68 -35.09 -33.08
C ALA A 8 26.75 -34.50 -32.01
N ASN A 9 27.18 -33.36 -31.49
CA ASN A 9 26.57 -32.59 -30.41
C ASN A 9 25.17 -32.06 -30.78
N THR A 10 24.10 -32.68 -30.28
CA THR A 10 22.78 -32.04 -30.22
C THR A 10 22.75 -31.04 -29.06
N GLY A 11 23.27 -29.83 -29.30
CA GLY A 11 23.47 -28.80 -28.28
C GLY A 11 23.03 -27.41 -28.70
N GLY A 12 21.86 -27.25 -29.33
CA GLY A 12 21.32 -25.95 -29.70
C GLY A 12 19.83 -25.83 -29.38
N ASN A 13 19.47 -24.81 -28.59
CA ASN A 13 18.11 -24.23 -28.41
C ASN A 13 17.49 -24.22 -27.00
N LYS A 14 18.25 -24.43 -25.92
CA LYS A 14 17.79 -24.05 -24.57
C LYS A 14 18.12 -22.59 -24.19
N LEU A 15 19.17 -21.99 -24.78
CA LEU A 15 19.57 -20.60 -24.47
C LEU A 15 18.67 -19.53 -25.13
N LYS A 16 18.20 -19.76 -26.36
CA LYS A 16 17.36 -18.77 -27.08
C LYS A 16 16.01 -18.53 -26.42
N LYS A 17 15.42 -19.54 -25.77
CA LYS A 17 14.17 -19.41 -25.01
C LYS A 17 14.33 -18.57 -23.73
N LYS A 18 15.51 -18.57 -23.08
CA LYS A 18 15.74 -17.79 -21.85
C LYS A 18 15.92 -16.28 -22.10
N ILE A 19 16.42 -15.89 -23.27
CA ILE A 19 16.67 -14.48 -23.62
C ILE A 19 15.35 -13.71 -23.84
N VAL A 20 14.28 -14.37 -24.29
CA VAL A 20 12.96 -13.74 -24.54
C VAL A 20 12.24 -13.36 -23.25
N PHE A 21 12.51 -14.03 -22.12
CA PHE A 21 11.84 -13.75 -20.84
C PHE A 21 12.47 -12.60 -20.04
N ILE A 22 13.72 -12.22 -20.33
CA ILE A 22 14.43 -11.13 -19.65
C ILE A 22 13.69 -9.79 -19.77
N PRO A 23 13.27 -9.31 -20.96
CA PRO A 23 12.54 -8.05 -21.06
C PRO A 23 11.20 -8.07 -20.32
N LEU A 24 10.49 -9.21 -20.32
CA LEU A 24 9.24 -9.37 -19.58
C LEU A 24 9.45 -9.23 -18.07
N ILE A 25 10.51 -9.86 -17.53
CA ILE A 25 10.87 -9.73 -16.12
C ILE A 25 11.22 -8.28 -15.78
N ILE A 26 11.98 -7.59 -16.64
CA ILE A 26 12.31 -6.17 -16.44
C ILE A 26 11.04 -5.32 -16.39
N ILE A 27 10.08 -5.53 -17.30
CA ILE A 27 8.80 -4.81 -17.31
C ILE A 27 8.04 -5.05 -16.01
N LEU A 28 7.97 -6.29 -15.52
CA LEU A 28 7.31 -6.61 -14.25
C LEU A 28 7.98 -5.92 -13.05
N VAL A 29 9.32 -5.88 -13.02
CA VAL A 29 10.08 -5.20 -11.96
C VAL A 29 9.85 -3.69 -12.00
N VAL A 30 9.84 -3.09 -13.19
CA VAL A 30 9.56 -1.65 -13.36
C VAL A 30 8.13 -1.34 -12.94
N ALA A 31 7.15 -2.13 -13.39
CA ALA A 31 5.74 -1.96 -13.01
C ALA A 31 5.55 -2.08 -11.49
N TYR A 32 6.19 -3.07 -10.85
CA TYR A 32 6.18 -3.20 -9.40
C TYR A 32 6.82 -2.00 -8.70
N GLY A 33 7.95 -1.51 -9.22
CA GLY A 33 8.63 -0.31 -8.69
C GLY A 33 7.75 0.95 -8.77
N VAL A 34 7.04 1.14 -9.88
CA VAL A 34 6.07 2.23 -10.04
C VAL A 34 4.92 2.07 -9.06
N TYR A 35 4.32 0.88 -8.97
CA TYR A 35 3.24 0.62 -8.01
C TYR A 35 3.68 0.92 -6.57
N TRP A 36 4.85 0.42 -6.18
CA TRP A 36 5.41 0.66 -4.86
C TRP A 36 5.71 2.14 -4.59
N ALA A 37 6.19 2.88 -5.59
CA ALA A 37 6.52 4.29 -5.43
C ALA A 37 5.28 5.18 -5.23
N PHE A 38 4.16 4.87 -5.92
CA PHE A 38 3.02 5.78 -6.01
C PHE A 38 1.71 5.29 -5.36
N PHE A 39 1.54 3.98 -5.13
CA PHE A 39 0.27 3.37 -4.67
C PHE A 39 0.38 2.65 -3.32
N ASP A 40 1.57 2.60 -2.71
CA ASP A 40 1.76 1.98 -1.39
C ASP A 40 1.20 2.90 -0.29
N MET A 41 0.25 2.38 0.49
CA MET A 41 -0.35 3.06 1.64
C MET A 41 0.66 3.40 2.74
N ASN A 42 1.81 2.72 2.82
CA ASN A 42 2.86 3.03 3.80
C ASN A 42 3.73 4.22 3.37
N ARG A 43 3.57 4.71 2.15
CA ARG A 43 4.35 5.81 1.55
C ARG A 43 3.57 7.11 1.41
N LEU A 44 2.40 7.17 2.06
CA LEU A 44 1.62 8.39 2.09
C LEU A 44 2.39 9.52 2.80
N PRO A 45 2.15 10.79 2.40
CA PRO A 45 2.64 11.95 3.13
C PRO A 45 2.29 11.86 4.62
N LYS A 46 3.16 12.41 5.49
CA LYS A 46 2.90 12.41 6.93
C LYS A 46 1.67 13.26 7.28
N GLY A 47 1.58 14.43 6.65
CA GLY A 47 0.62 15.46 7.01
C GLY A 47 0.84 16.04 8.41
N ASP A 48 0.02 17.03 8.74
CA ASP A 48 -0.05 17.66 10.05
C ASP A 48 -1.15 16.98 10.87
N TYR A 49 -0.87 16.69 12.14
CA TYR A 49 -1.85 16.07 13.03
C TYR A 49 -3.07 16.98 13.19
N GLN A 50 -4.27 16.40 13.05
CA GLN A 50 -5.51 17.15 13.22
C GLN A 50 -6.34 16.63 14.39
N THR A 51 -6.69 15.34 14.40
CA THR A 51 -7.58 14.78 15.42
C THR A 51 -7.33 13.29 15.66
N ARG A 52 -7.97 12.75 16.71
CA ARG A 52 -8.01 11.32 17.01
C ARG A 52 -9.36 10.91 17.61
N ALA A 53 -9.71 9.65 17.45
CA ALA A 53 -10.82 9.03 18.17
C ALA A 53 -10.45 7.60 18.58
N ASP A 54 -10.88 7.20 19.78
CA ASP A 54 -10.63 5.88 20.36
C ASP A 54 -11.86 5.00 20.19
N SER A 55 -11.65 3.70 19.92
CA SER A 55 -12.76 2.74 19.84
C SER A 55 -13.45 2.62 21.21
N PRO A 56 -14.74 2.26 21.26
CA PRO A 56 -15.50 2.12 22.50
C PRO A 56 -14.83 1.24 23.56
N ASP A 57 -14.16 0.16 23.13
CA ASP A 57 -13.46 -0.79 23.99
C ASP A 57 -11.97 -0.45 24.20
N GLY A 58 -11.49 0.64 23.60
CA GLY A 58 -10.11 1.12 23.64
C GLY A 58 -9.10 0.22 22.93
N THR A 59 -9.51 -0.79 22.16
CA THR A 59 -8.60 -1.66 21.40
C THR A 59 -7.84 -0.89 20.32
N TYR A 60 -8.49 0.11 19.72
CA TYR A 60 -7.95 0.90 18.63
C TYR A 60 -8.03 2.41 18.89
N THR A 61 -7.13 3.14 18.25
CA THR A 61 -7.21 4.60 18.09
C THR A 61 -6.95 4.94 16.64
N VAL A 62 -7.83 5.73 16.03
CA VAL A 62 -7.55 6.35 14.72
C VAL A 62 -7.01 7.75 14.95
N LYS A 63 -5.85 8.06 14.37
CA LYS A 63 -5.32 9.42 14.24
C LYS A 63 -5.47 9.90 12.81
N ALA A 64 -5.96 11.11 12.63
CA ALA A 64 -6.05 11.75 11.34
C ALA A 64 -5.03 12.87 11.19
N TYR A 65 -4.47 12.96 9.99
CA TYR A 65 -3.51 13.96 9.58
C TYR A 65 -3.96 14.58 8.26
N VAL A 66 -3.79 15.89 8.11
CA VAL A 66 -4.08 16.60 6.87
C VAL A 66 -2.78 16.88 6.14
N SER A 67 -2.70 16.47 4.89
CA SER A 67 -1.55 16.69 4.02
C SER A 67 -1.86 17.78 3.01
N ASN A 68 -0.99 18.80 2.94
CA ASN A 68 -1.00 19.80 1.88
C ASN A 68 0.04 19.42 0.81
N GLY A 69 -0.37 19.29 -0.45
CA GLY A 69 0.56 19.00 -1.56
C GLY A 69 1.27 20.22 -2.16
N GLY A 70 0.93 21.44 -1.71
CA GLY A 70 1.44 22.71 -2.22
C GLY A 70 0.37 23.62 -2.83
N ALA A 71 0.80 24.75 -3.42
CA ALA A 71 -0.07 25.86 -3.82
C ALA A 71 -1.17 25.54 -4.87
N THR A 72 -1.07 24.42 -5.58
CA THR A 72 -1.99 24.06 -6.69
C THR A 72 -2.70 22.73 -6.47
N THR A 73 -2.46 22.08 -5.34
CA THR A 73 -3.03 20.78 -5.00
C THR A 73 -3.91 20.93 -3.78
N ASP A 74 -5.02 20.20 -3.78
CA ASP A 74 -5.89 20.20 -2.61
C ASP A 74 -5.28 19.43 -1.43
N TYR A 75 -5.91 19.60 -0.28
CA TYR A 75 -5.64 18.83 0.91
C TYR A 75 -6.10 17.38 0.76
N ALA A 76 -5.43 16.51 1.50
CA ALA A 76 -5.79 15.11 1.63
C ALA A 76 -5.76 14.70 3.09
N VAL A 77 -6.71 13.86 3.50
CA VAL A 77 -6.76 13.31 4.86
C VAL A 77 -6.17 11.91 4.86
N ARG A 78 -5.26 11.66 5.81
CA ARG A 78 -4.68 10.35 6.10
C ARG A 78 -5.13 9.88 7.48
N GLY A 79 -5.72 8.69 7.55
CA GLY A 79 -6.04 8.01 8.80
C GLY A 79 -5.05 6.89 9.12
N GLU A 80 -4.49 6.92 10.32
CA GLU A 80 -3.56 5.94 10.88
C GLU A 80 -4.23 5.21 12.06
N LEU A 81 -4.35 3.89 11.95
CA LEU A 81 -4.86 3.00 12.98
C LEU A 81 -3.73 2.57 13.92
N ILE A 82 -3.94 2.78 15.22
CA ILE A 82 -3.05 2.38 16.30
C ILE A 82 -3.67 1.18 17.04
N PHE A 83 -2.86 0.16 17.30
CA PHE A 83 -3.23 -1.02 18.07
C PHE A 83 -2.84 -0.79 19.53
N ASN A 84 -3.80 -0.50 20.41
CA ASN A 84 -3.50 -0.10 21.79
C ASN A 84 -3.16 -1.28 22.70
N LYS A 85 -3.69 -2.46 22.38
CA LYS A 85 -3.53 -3.70 23.17
C LYS A 85 -2.51 -4.67 22.59
N GLU A 86 -1.96 -4.38 21.40
CA GLU A 86 -0.99 -5.22 20.70
C GLU A 86 0.29 -4.44 20.40
N ASN A 87 1.45 -5.09 20.50
CA ASN A 87 2.71 -4.49 20.04
C ASN A 87 2.84 -4.60 18.52
N ARG A 88 1.98 -3.87 17.80
CA ARG A 88 1.90 -3.86 16.35
C ARG A 88 2.11 -2.45 15.81
N ARG A 89 2.85 -2.33 14.70
CA ARG A 89 3.06 -1.04 14.02
C ARG A 89 1.72 -0.47 13.56
N ALA A 90 1.57 0.86 13.68
CA ALA A 90 0.43 1.57 13.16
C ALA A 90 0.23 1.31 11.65
N LYS A 91 -1.03 1.25 11.22
CA LYS A 91 -1.43 0.94 9.83
C LYS A 91 -2.16 2.15 9.24
N ASN A 92 -1.77 2.61 8.06
CA ASN A 92 -2.59 3.58 7.34
C ASN A 92 -3.83 2.88 6.79
N ILE A 93 -5.01 3.35 7.18
CA ILE A 93 -6.31 2.78 6.83
C ILE A 93 -7.18 3.69 5.99
N TYR A 94 -6.85 4.98 5.90
CA TYR A 94 -7.66 5.95 5.17
C TYR A 94 -6.77 6.92 4.42
N TRP A 95 -7.08 7.13 3.15
CA TRP A 95 -6.44 8.12 2.29
C TRP A 95 -7.46 8.66 1.31
N ASN A 96 -7.84 9.92 1.48
CA ASN A 96 -8.77 10.60 0.58
C ASN A 96 -8.27 11.98 0.17
N TYR A 97 -8.53 12.36 -1.07
CA TYR A 97 -8.16 13.64 -1.67
C TYR A 97 -9.37 14.57 -1.70
N HIS A 98 -9.13 15.88 -1.73
CA HIS A 98 -10.18 16.90 -1.65
C HIS A 98 -10.87 16.92 -0.28
N GLU A 99 -10.08 16.75 0.78
CA GLU A 99 -10.55 16.81 2.17
C GLU A 99 -9.64 17.70 3.01
N GLU A 100 -10.23 18.75 3.61
CA GLU A 100 -9.51 19.71 4.46
C GLU A 100 -9.51 19.31 5.94
N TYR A 101 -10.47 18.47 6.34
CA TYR A 101 -10.64 18.04 7.72
C TYR A 101 -11.15 16.61 7.82
N ALA A 102 -10.90 16.00 8.97
CA ALA A 102 -11.24 14.64 9.32
C ALA A 102 -12.30 14.62 10.41
N GLN A 103 -13.41 13.97 10.11
CA GLN A 103 -14.46 13.57 11.04
C GLN A 103 -14.33 12.07 11.25
N ILE A 104 -14.15 11.66 12.51
CA ILE A 104 -13.97 10.26 12.89
C ILE A 104 -15.09 9.91 13.88
N GLU A 105 -15.88 8.90 13.55
CA GLU A 105 -16.94 8.37 14.40
C GLU A 105 -16.82 6.85 14.49
N TRP A 106 -16.83 6.31 15.71
CA TRP A 106 -16.88 4.87 15.91
C TRP A 106 -18.33 4.42 16.05
N LYS A 107 -18.74 3.43 15.25
CA LYS A 107 -20.07 2.83 15.34
C LYS A 107 -20.13 1.73 16.41
N ASP A 108 -19.04 0.99 16.54
CA ASP A 108 -18.83 -0.10 17.49
C ASP A 108 -17.32 -0.29 17.69
N GLU A 109 -16.91 -1.43 18.26
CA GLU A 109 -15.52 -1.71 18.64
C GLU A 109 -14.54 -1.81 17.46
N ASP A 110 -15.00 -2.23 16.28
CA ASP A 110 -14.16 -2.48 15.10
C ASP A 110 -14.62 -1.75 13.83
N THR A 111 -15.71 -0.99 13.88
CA THR A 111 -16.22 -0.21 12.76
C THR A 111 -16.07 1.29 13.00
N VAL A 112 -15.31 1.93 12.12
CA VAL A 112 -15.08 3.38 12.14
C VAL A 112 -15.57 4.02 10.84
N VAL A 113 -16.19 5.18 10.95
CA VAL A 113 -16.54 6.06 9.83
C VAL A 113 -15.59 7.24 9.82
N ILE A 114 -14.89 7.44 8.70
CA ILE A 114 -13.98 8.57 8.48
C ILE A 114 -14.52 9.36 7.28
N ASN A 115 -14.96 10.60 7.52
CA ASN A 115 -15.55 11.47 6.48
C ASN A 115 -16.64 10.80 5.63
N GLY A 116 -17.47 9.97 6.25
CA GLY A 116 -18.55 9.25 5.57
C GLY A 116 -18.17 7.88 4.98
N HIS A 117 -16.88 7.52 4.98
CA HIS A 117 -16.42 6.19 4.57
C HIS A 117 -16.34 5.25 5.77
N GLU A 118 -17.11 4.17 5.72
CA GLU A 118 -17.13 3.12 6.74
C GLU A 118 -16.02 2.09 6.49
N LEU A 119 -15.29 1.72 7.55
CA LEU A 119 -14.20 0.75 7.52
C LEU A 119 -14.27 -0.19 8.71
N THR A 120 -14.20 -1.50 8.44
CA THR A 120 -14.03 -2.56 9.45
C THR A 120 -12.55 -2.79 9.70
N VAL A 121 -12.05 -2.38 10.87
CA VAL A 121 -10.62 -2.40 11.21
C VAL A 121 -10.24 -3.64 12.02
N PRO A 122 -9.05 -4.22 11.81
CA PRO A 122 -7.93 -3.70 11.02
C PRO A 122 -7.88 -4.17 9.56
N GLN A 123 -8.92 -4.79 9.03
CA GLN A 123 -8.92 -5.44 7.71
C GLN A 123 -8.98 -4.40 6.60
N ASP A 124 -9.96 -3.52 6.67
CA ASP A 124 -10.30 -2.58 5.61
C ASP A 124 -9.30 -1.43 5.49
N THR A 125 -9.26 -0.86 4.29
CA THR A 125 -8.55 0.36 3.97
C THR A 125 -9.30 1.13 2.89
N TYR A 126 -9.43 2.43 3.06
CA TYR A 126 -9.88 3.35 2.02
C TYR A 126 -8.69 4.02 1.34
N ASP A 127 -8.66 4.01 0.01
CA ASP A 127 -7.64 4.67 -0.80
C ASP A 127 -8.30 5.19 -2.08
N PHE A 128 -8.55 6.50 -2.16
CA PHE A 128 -9.24 7.13 -3.29
C PHE A 128 -8.60 6.84 -4.66
N ARG A 129 -7.33 6.41 -4.69
CA ARG A 129 -6.63 6.04 -5.93
C ARG A 129 -7.13 4.72 -6.52
N ARG A 130 -7.98 3.98 -5.80
CA ARG A 130 -8.43 2.61 -6.12
C ARG A 130 -9.94 2.49 -6.25
N ASP A 131 -10.68 3.54 -5.93
CA ASP A 131 -12.13 3.67 -6.13
C ASP A 131 -12.43 4.36 -7.48
#